data_AF-D2Z5T3-F1
#
_entry.id   AF-D2Z5T3-F1
#
_cell.length_a   1.000
_cell.length_b   1.000
_cell.length_c   1.000
_cell.angle_alpha   90.00
_cell.angle_beta   90.00
_cell.angle_gamma   90.00
#
_symmetry.space_group_name_H-M   'P 1'
#
loop_
_entity.id
_entity.type
_entity.pdbx_description
1 polymer ?
#
loop_
_entity_poly.entity_id
_entity_poly.type
_entity_poly.pdbx_seq_one_letter_code
_entity_poly.pdbx_strand_id
1 'polypeptide(L)'
;MNQMEIAYFCSDGYTELGAIQNFLEKITSSSSVSWIRAFPAKLKPGPKLRKVSGISGDDLNGEMLKRLDKYKKAYSTVSAVVLVDDADCRFRYGNDEASNRIRWKNERQKEISRILDSEIPFLPLFASPEIEAWFVSDWEKGFGKQYPELANQLRREVISLIYSVDNIEQFGVRKEDSGKTFCDPKLSDKIAEIIKIHGGSFSKKHDGPEMLHSVEPDNVAKHCTFYFKPALVELRRHIENVLKGATP
;
A
#
# COMPACT_ATOMS: atom_id res chain seq x y z
N MET A 1 15.65 -23.73 -12.13
CA MET A 1 14.32 -23.59 -11.50
C MET A 1 13.66 -22.38 -12.13
N ASN A 2 12.44 -22.52 -12.65
CA ASN A 2 11.71 -21.36 -13.17
C ASN A 2 11.33 -20.45 -11.99
N GLN A 3 11.70 -19.19 -12.07
CA GLN A 3 11.39 -18.18 -11.07
C GLN A 3 9.92 -17.75 -11.24
N MET A 4 9.15 -17.72 -10.16
CA MET A 4 7.78 -17.22 -10.13
C MET A 4 7.80 -15.70 -10.27
N GLU A 5 7.11 -15.13 -11.25
CA GLU A 5 7.06 -13.69 -11.46
C GLU A 5 5.75 -13.11 -10.92
N ILE A 6 5.81 -12.04 -10.13
CA ILE A 6 4.65 -11.30 -9.63
C ILE A 6 4.74 -9.86 -10.12
N ALA A 7 3.75 -9.42 -10.88
CA ALA A 7 3.66 -8.03 -11.32
C ALA A 7 3.08 -7.17 -10.20
N TYR A 8 3.71 -6.04 -9.88
CA TYR A 8 3.18 -5.09 -8.91
C TYR A 8 3.00 -3.69 -9.49
N PHE A 9 1.93 -3.04 -9.06
CA PHE A 9 1.54 -1.67 -9.39
C PHE A 9 1.54 -0.86 -8.10
N CYS A 10 2.17 0.32 -8.11
CA CYS A 10 2.19 1.24 -6.98
C CYS A 10 2.22 2.68 -7.49
N SER A 11 1.85 3.62 -6.64
CA SER A 11 1.91 5.05 -6.96
C SER A 11 3.36 5.51 -7.19
N ASP A 12 3.55 6.60 -7.95
CA ASP A 12 4.83 7.33 -8.05
C ASP A 12 5.04 8.28 -6.85
N GLY A 13 4.54 7.92 -5.67
CA GLY A 13 4.89 8.60 -4.44
C GLY A 13 6.39 8.43 -4.15
N TYR A 14 6.99 9.44 -3.50
CA TYR A 14 8.43 9.41 -3.26
C TYR A 14 8.84 8.27 -2.32
N THR A 15 7.96 7.89 -1.40
CA THR A 15 8.14 6.77 -0.47
C THR A 15 8.30 5.45 -1.24
N GLU A 16 7.48 5.25 -2.27
CA GLU A 16 7.35 3.99 -3.01
C GLU A 16 8.41 3.87 -4.13
N LEU A 17 8.93 4.99 -4.64
CA LEU A 17 9.81 5.01 -5.82
C LEU A 17 11.13 4.23 -5.68
N GLY A 18 11.56 3.84 -4.47
CA GLY A 18 12.77 3.03 -4.26
C GLY A 18 12.71 1.95 -3.16
N ALA A 19 11.65 1.90 -2.35
CA ALA A 19 11.61 1.02 -1.18
C ALA A 19 10.48 -0.02 -1.19
N ILE A 20 9.43 0.18 -2.00
CA ILE A 20 8.30 -0.77 -2.01
C ILE A 20 8.71 -2.16 -2.49
N GLN A 21 9.64 -2.26 -3.45
CA GLN A 21 10.13 -3.55 -3.91
C GLN A 21 10.78 -4.35 -2.78
N ASN A 22 11.61 -3.69 -1.96
CA ASN A 22 12.25 -4.35 -0.82
C ASN A 22 11.21 -4.83 0.21
N PHE A 23 10.19 -4.03 0.48
CA PHE A 23 9.08 -4.45 1.34
C PHE A 23 8.35 -5.68 0.78
N LEU A 24 8.10 -5.72 -0.54
CA LEU A 24 7.48 -6.87 -1.21
C LEU A 24 8.40 -8.12 -1.18
N GLU A 25 9.71 -7.94 -1.34
CA GLU A 25 10.69 -9.03 -1.22
C GLU A 25 10.66 -9.68 0.17
N LYS A 26 10.48 -8.90 1.24
CA LYS A 26 10.30 -9.42 2.62
C LYS A 26 9.04 -10.28 2.77
N ILE A 27 7.95 -9.97 2.06
CA ILE A 27 6.71 -10.78 2.10
C ILE A 27 6.99 -12.22 1.65
N THR A 28 7.79 -12.36 0.58
CA THR A 28 8.10 -13.63 -0.05
C THR A 28 9.25 -14.38 0.63
N SER A 29 10.28 -13.66 1.08
CA SER A 29 11.50 -14.22 1.70
C SER A 29 12.09 -15.45 0.96
N SER A 30 11.89 -15.54 -0.36
CA SER A 30 12.25 -16.68 -1.22
C SER A 30 12.89 -16.18 -2.50
N SER A 31 14.06 -16.70 -2.83
CA SER A 31 14.76 -16.39 -4.08
C SER A 31 14.05 -16.95 -5.32
N SER A 32 13.04 -17.79 -5.13
CA SER A 32 12.22 -18.36 -6.20
C SER A 32 11.12 -17.41 -6.68
N VAL A 33 10.97 -16.23 -6.07
CA VAL A 33 9.98 -15.21 -6.48
C VAL A 33 10.70 -13.96 -7.00
N SER A 34 10.25 -13.44 -8.14
CA SER A 34 10.69 -12.19 -8.75
C SER A 34 9.55 -11.18 -8.73
N TRP A 35 9.84 -9.96 -8.29
CA TRP A 35 8.88 -8.86 -8.29
C TRP A 35 9.12 -7.96 -9.49
N ILE A 36 8.14 -7.86 -10.39
CA ILE A 36 8.21 -7.03 -11.59
C ILE A 36 7.43 -5.74 -11.36
N ARG A 37 8.15 -4.62 -11.30
CA ARG A 37 7.49 -3.30 -11.28
C ARG A 37 6.82 -3.04 -12.61
N ALA A 38 5.49 -2.93 -12.61
CA ALA A 38 4.75 -2.69 -13.83
C ALA A 38 4.83 -1.23 -14.29
N PHE A 39 5.00 -0.25 -13.39
CA PHE A 39 5.14 1.17 -13.72
C PHE A 39 6.59 1.64 -13.92
N PRO A 40 6.88 2.53 -14.90
CA PRO A 40 8.18 3.20 -14.95
C PRO A 40 8.22 4.25 -13.85
N ALA A 41 9.21 4.17 -12.97
CA ALA A 41 9.46 5.17 -11.93
C ALA A 41 9.68 6.55 -12.56
N LYS A 42 8.70 7.45 -12.49
CA LYS A 42 8.89 8.86 -12.86
C LYS A 42 9.10 9.69 -11.60
N LEU A 43 10.34 10.14 -11.38
CA LEU A 43 10.63 11.16 -10.36
C LEU A 43 9.75 12.39 -10.62
N LYS A 44 8.88 12.75 -9.67
CA LYS A 44 8.14 14.01 -9.75
C LYS A 44 9.15 15.17 -9.70
N PRO A 45 9.22 16.05 -10.72
CA PRO A 45 9.95 17.31 -10.58
C PRO A 45 9.30 18.14 -9.47
N GLY A 46 10.10 19.00 -8.81
CA GLY A 46 9.72 19.82 -7.66
C GLY A 46 8.48 20.73 -7.89
N PRO A 47 8.11 21.55 -6.90
CA PRO A 47 6.76 22.07 -6.72
C PRO A 47 6.20 22.65 -8.02
N LYS A 48 5.11 22.04 -8.52
CA LYS A 48 4.55 22.38 -9.81
C LYS A 48 3.88 23.76 -9.73
N LEU A 49 4.39 24.73 -10.49
CA LEU A 49 3.74 26.02 -10.76
C LEU A 49 2.41 25.90 -11.53
N ARG A 50 1.98 24.68 -11.87
CA ARG A 50 0.69 24.36 -12.51
C ARG A 50 0.10 23.09 -11.89
N LYS A 51 -1.22 23.09 -11.62
CA LYS A 51 -2.01 21.91 -11.23
C LYS A 51 -2.01 20.87 -12.36
N VAL A 52 -0.91 20.15 -12.52
CA VAL A 52 -0.90 18.86 -13.23
C VAL A 52 -1.00 17.84 -12.11
N SER A 53 -2.23 17.37 -11.85
CA SER A 53 -2.50 16.32 -10.87
C SER A 53 -1.58 15.14 -11.15
N GLY A 54 -0.99 14.59 -10.10
CA GLY A 54 -0.45 13.24 -10.20
C GLY A 54 -1.58 12.28 -10.57
N ILE A 55 -1.21 11.10 -11.06
CA ILE A 55 -2.14 9.98 -11.15
C ILE A 55 -2.72 9.79 -9.74
N SER A 56 -4.00 10.11 -9.54
CA SER A 56 -4.76 9.84 -8.31
C SER A 56 -4.93 8.32 -8.12
N GLY A 57 -5.38 7.84 -6.94
CA GLY A 57 -5.63 6.42 -6.72
C GLY A 57 -6.61 5.79 -7.74
N ASP A 58 -7.56 6.57 -8.28
CA ASP A 58 -8.45 6.11 -9.36
C ASP A 58 -7.74 6.08 -10.73
N ASP A 59 -6.82 7.03 -10.96
CA ASP A 59 -5.96 6.99 -12.15
C ASP A 59 -4.98 5.80 -12.09
N LEU A 60 -4.53 5.38 -10.89
CA LEU A 60 -3.61 4.23 -10.71
C LEU A 60 -4.27 2.93 -11.17
N ASN A 61 -5.52 2.72 -10.76
CA ASN A 61 -6.32 1.57 -11.19
C ASN A 61 -6.59 1.57 -12.69
N GLY A 62 -7.04 2.71 -13.23
CA GLY A 62 -7.29 2.84 -14.66
C GLY A 62 -6.03 2.62 -15.49
N GLU A 63 -4.89 3.13 -15.04
CA GLU A 63 -3.61 2.98 -15.72
C GLU A 63 -3.05 1.55 -15.57
N MET A 64 -3.25 0.88 -14.43
CA MET A 64 -2.95 -0.56 -14.28
C MET A 64 -3.66 -1.36 -15.37
N LEU A 65 -4.98 -1.19 -15.53
CA LEU A 65 -5.76 -1.93 -16.53
C LEU A 65 -5.29 -1.63 -17.96
N LYS A 66 -5.08 -0.35 -18.31
CA LYS A 66 -4.54 0.05 -19.62
C LYS A 66 -3.19 -0.59 -19.91
N ARG A 67 -2.34 -0.71 -18.90
CA ARG A 67 -0.99 -1.22 -19.04
C ARG A 67 -0.95 -2.74 -19.16
N LEU A 68 -1.79 -3.44 -18.38
CA LEU A 68 -2.02 -4.87 -18.54
C LEU A 68 -2.51 -5.19 -19.96
N ASP A 69 -3.42 -4.40 -20.50
CA ASP A 69 -3.92 -4.58 -21.86
C ASP A 69 -2.84 -4.32 -22.92
N LYS A 70 -2.17 -3.16 -22.83
CA LYS A 70 -1.11 -2.75 -23.76
C LYS A 70 0.05 -3.75 -23.83
N TYR A 71 0.42 -4.34 -22.69
CA TYR A 71 1.55 -5.26 -22.58
C TYR A 71 1.12 -6.69 -22.20
N LYS A 72 -0.10 -7.09 -22.60
CA LYS A 72 -0.70 -8.40 -22.27
C LYS A 72 0.25 -9.58 -22.36
N LYS A 73 1.03 -9.68 -23.45
CA LYS A 73 1.98 -10.79 -23.68
C LYS A 73 3.10 -10.87 -22.63
N ALA A 74 3.51 -9.73 -22.07
CA ALA A 74 4.52 -9.70 -21.03
C ALA A 74 3.94 -10.08 -19.66
N TYR A 75 2.66 -9.80 -19.44
CA TYR A 75 1.97 -10.11 -18.19
C TYR A 75 1.24 -11.46 -18.22
N SER A 76 1.13 -12.15 -19.35
CA SER A 76 0.48 -13.46 -19.42
C SER A 76 1.28 -14.58 -18.73
N THR A 77 2.55 -14.34 -18.39
CA THR A 77 3.43 -15.31 -17.72
C THR A 77 3.55 -15.08 -16.22
N VAL A 78 3.02 -13.97 -15.69
CA VAL A 78 3.10 -13.68 -14.26
C VAL A 78 2.10 -14.55 -13.50
N SER A 79 2.44 -14.92 -12.28
CA SER A 79 1.61 -15.75 -11.43
C SER A 79 0.56 -14.94 -10.66
N ALA A 80 0.79 -13.64 -10.44
CA ALA A 80 -0.16 -12.76 -9.75
C ALA A 80 0.01 -11.30 -10.16
N VAL A 81 -1.04 -10.50 -9.96
CA VAL A 81 -1.03 -9.04 -10.04
C VAL A 81 -1.27 -8.45 -8.65
N VAL A 82 -0.35 -7.63 -8.18
CA VAL A 82 -0.42 -6.94 -6.89
C VAL A 82 -0.61 -5.44 -7.10
N LEU A 83 -1.51 -4.82 -6.35
CA LEU A 83 -1.67 -3.36 -6.31
C LEU A 83 -1.34 -2.86 -4.91
N VAL A 84 -0.40 -1.94 -4.79
CA VAL A 84 -0.11 -1.18 -3.56
C VAL A 84 -0.72 0.21 -3.71
N ASP A 85 -1.63 0.57 -2.82
CA ASP A 85 -2.43 1.80 -2.89
C ASP A 85 -2.84 2.23 -1.48
N ASP A 86 -2.97 3.54 -1.23
CA ASP A 86 -3.36 4.06 0.10
C ASP A 86 -4.84 3.77 0.45
N ALA A 87 -5.61 3.21 -0.48
CA ALA A 87 -7.06 3.01 -0.43
C ALA A 87 -7.91 4.29 -0.37
N ASP A 88 -7.39 5.41 0.16
CA ASP A 88 -8.01 6.74 0.14
C ASP A 88 -9.51 6.74 0.52
N CYS A 89 -9.88 6.08 1.62
CA CYS A 89 -11.27 5.98 2.08
C CYS A 89 -12.27 5.36 1.06
N ARG A 90 -11.81 4.78 -0.05
CA ARG A 90 -12.61 4.35 -1.22
C ARG A 90 -13.81 3.46 -0.88
N PHE A 91 -13.71 2.65 0.18
CA PHE A 91 -14.73 1.64 0.52
C PHE A 91 -15.71 2.09 1.60
N ARG A 92 -15.53 3.29 2.15
CA ARG A 92 -16.20 3.76 3.36
C ARG A 92 -17.53 4.45 3.10
N TYR A 93 -18.22 4.08 2.02
CA TYR A 93 -19.55 4.59 1.66
C TYR A 93 -20.64 3.60 2.10
N GLY A 94 -21.83 4.12 2.44
CA GLY A 94 -22.89 3.29 3.02
C GLY A 94 -22.51 2.66 4.36
N ASN A 95 -23.05 1.48 4.63
CA ASN A 95 -22.96 0.82 5.95
C ASN A 95 -22.06 -0.41 5.98
N ASP A 96 -21.51 -0.87 4.84
CA ASP A 96 -20.72 -2.11 4.78
C ASP A 96 -19.43 -1.96 3.96
N GLU A 97 -18.39 -1.49 4.65
CA GLU A 97 -17.05 -1.28 4.09
C GLU A 97 -16.42 -2.60 3.60
N ALA A 98 -16.69 -3.71 4.28
CA ALA A 98 -16.11 -5.01 3.93
C ALA A 98 -16.70 -5.53 2.61
N SER A 99 -18.03 -5.45 2.45
CA SER A 99 -18.70 -5.84 1.21
C SER A 99 -18.31 -4.96 0.04
N ASN A 100 -18.16 -3.64 0.24
CA ASN A 100 -17.68 -2.73 -0.80
C ASN A 100 -16.28 -3.10 -1.30
N ARG A 101 -15.36 -3.39 -0.37
CA ARG A 101 -13.99 -3.83 -0.70
C ARG A 101 -14.00 -5.15 -1.47
N ILE A 102 -14.75 -6.14 -1.00
CA ILE A 102 -14.85 -7.46 -1.66
C ILE A 102 -15.43 -7.32 -3.06
N ARG A 103 -16.51 -6.55 -3.21
CA ARG A 103 -17.12 -6.28 -4.51
C ARG A 103 -16.13 -5.65 -5.48
N TRP A 104 -15.46 -4.59 -5.06
CA TRP A 104 -14.46 -3.90 -5.88
C TRP A 104 -13.32 -4.83 -6.30
N LYS A 105 -12.79 -5.64 -5.36
CA LYS A 105 -11.73 -6.61 -5.67
C LYS A 105 -12.20 -7.62 -6.72
N ASN A 106 -13.42 -8.15 -6.57
CA ASN A 106 -13.99 -9.13 -7.50
C ASN A 106 -14.26 -8.54 -8.89
N GLU A 107 -14.70 -7.28 -8.97
CA GLU A 107 -14.87 -6.58 -10.24
C GLU A 107 -13.51 -6.41 -10.95
N ARG A 108 -12.48 -5.96 -10.23
CA ARG A 108 -11.12 -5.83 -10.77
C ARG A 108 -10.50 -7.17 -11.18
N GLN A 109 -10.69 -8.21 -10.37
CA GLN A 109 -10.26 -9.58 -10.69
C GLN A 109 -10.84 -10.03 -12.05
N LYS A 110 -12.14 -9.84 -12.27
CA LYS A 110 -12.80 -10.19 -13.54
C LYS A 110 -12.25 -9.42 -14.72
N GLU A 111 -11.97 -8.13 -14.54
CA GLU A 111 -11.39 -7.30 -15.60
C GLU A 111 -9.97 -7.74 -15.97
N ILE A 112 -9.12 -7.98 -14.96
CA ILE A 112 -7.75 -8.46 -15.17
C ILE A 112 -7.76 -9.82 -15.87
N SER A 113 -8.62 -10.74 -15.44
CA SER A 113 -8.73 -12.05 -16.08
C SER A 113 -9.17 -11.97 -17.54
N ARG A 114 -10.10 -11.06 -17.88
CA ARG A 114 -10.49 -10.81 -19.28
C ARG A 114 -9.35 -10.21 -20.09
N ILE A 115 -8.65 -9.22 -19.54
CA ILE A 115 -7.54 -8.54 -20.22
C ILE A 115 -6.44 -9.56 -20.54
N LEU A 116 -6.03 -10.35 -19.55
CA LEU A 116 -4.91 -11.27 -19.68
C LEU A 116 -5.29 -12.63 -20.27
N ASP A 117 -6.59 -12.92 -20.42
CA ASP A 117 -7.11 -14.23 -20.86
C ASP A 117 -6.56 -15.37 -19.98
N SER A 118 -6.52 -15.13 -18.67
CA SER A 118 -5.98 -16.04 -17.65
C SER A 118 -6.55 -15.74 -16.27
N GLU A 119 -6.78 -16.77 -15.46
CA GLU A 119 -7.23 -16.64 -14.08
C GLU A 119 -6.04 -16.45 -13.12
N ILE A 120 -5.34 -15.32 -13.24
CA ILE A 120 -4.30 -14.95 -12.28
C ILE A 120 -4.89 -14.12 -11.12
N PRO A 121 -4.51 -14.37 -9.87
CA PRO A 121 -5.03 -13.62 -8.72
C PRO A 121 -4.63 -12.14 -8.75
N PHE A 122 -5.60 -11.30 -8.39
CA PHE A 122 -5.44 -9.88 -8.13
C PHE A 122 -5.48 -9.59 -6.62
N LEU A 123 -4.41 -8.98 -6.12
CA LEU A 123 -4.14 -8.83 -4.69
C LEU A 123 -3.85 -7.36 -4.34
N PRO A 124 -4.84 -6.60 -3.85
CA PRO A 124 -4.64 -5.23 -3.42
C PRO A 124 -4.06 -5.17 -2.00
N LEU A 125 -2.78 -4.83 -1.88
CA LEU A 125 -2.08 -4.52 -0.63
C LEU A 125 -2.32 -3.05 -0.26
N PHE A 126 -3.44 -2.80 0.39
CA PHE A 126 -3.82 -1.45 0.78
C PHE A 126 -3.06 -0.95 2.01
N ALA A 127 -2.56 0.28 1.92
CA ALA A 127 -1.89 0.99 3.00
C ALA A 127 -2.82 2.03 3.62
N SER A 128 -3.98 1.60 4.11
CA SER A 128 -4.98 2.54 4.67
C SER A 128 -4.53 3.12 6.02
N PRO A 129 -4.75 4.42 6.29
CA PRO A 129 -5.23 5.45 5.35
C PRO A 129 -4.14 5.98 4.40
N GLU A 130 -2.87 5.83 4.76
CA GLU A 130 -1.68 6.13 3.94
C GLU A 130 -0.54 5.17 4.35
N ILE A 131 0.50 5.02 3.52
CA ILE A 131 1.70 4.21 3.83
C ILE A 131 2.32 4.48 5.22
N GLU A 132 2.17 5.68 5.77
CA GLU A 132 2.61 6.01 7.13
C GLU A 132 1.94 5.12 8.21
N ALA A 133 0.76 4.56 7.93
CA ALA A 133 0.10 3.59 8.80
C ALA A 133 0.93 2.31 9.01
N TRP A 134 1.69 1.89 7.99
CA TRP A 134 2.61 0.77 8.11
C TRP A 134 3.79 1.11 9.03
N PHE A 135 4.29 2.35 8.95
CA PHE A 135 5.40 2.82 9.79
C PHE A 135 4.99 2.98 11.25
N VAL A 136 3.75 3.39 11.51
CA VAL A 136 3.18 3.44 12.87
C VAL A 136 2.94 2.02 13.39
N SER A 137 2.43 1.12 12.55
CA SER A 137 2.16 -0.28 12.93
C SER A 137 3.41 -1.04 13.34
N ASP A 138 4.54 -0.82 12.66
CA ASP A 138 5.84 -1.37 13.07
C ASP A 138 6.72 -0.29 13.69
N TRP A 139 6.28 0.25 14.83
CA TRP A 139 6.90 1.41 15.49
C TRP A 139 8.43 1.31 15.62
N GLU A 140 8.91 0.17 16.10
CA GLU A 140 10.34 -0.07 16.39
C GLU A 140 11.21 -0.09 15.13
N LYS A 141 10.61 -0.33 13.96
CA LYS A 141 11.31 -0.34 12.66
C LYS A 141 10.95 0.86 11.78
N GLY A 142 9.82 1.52 12.03
CA GLY A 142 9.36 2.73 11.36
C GLY A 142 9.78 3.98 12.13
N PHE A 143 8.78 4.74 12.62
CA PHE A 143 9.01 6.06 13.22
C PHE A 143 9.93 6.03 14.45
N GLY A 144 9.88 4.99 15.27
CA GLY A 144 10.74 4.86 16.45
C GLY A 144 12.23 4.72 16.09
N LYS A 145 12.53 4.03 14.98
CA LYS A 145 13.90 3.93 14.44
C LYS A 145 14.35 5.21 13.75
N GLN A 146 13.45 5.85 13.00
CA GLN A 146 13.78 7.07 12.23
C GLN A 146 14.02 8.28 13.13
N TYR A 147 13.31 8.38 14.26
CA TYR A 147 13.38 9.52 15.18
C TYR A 147 13.73 9.05 16.61
N PRO A 148 14.94 8.50 16.85
CA PRO A 148 15.28 7.88 18.13
C PRO A 148 15.18 8.86 19.31
N GLU A 149 15.64 10.11 19.12
CA GLU A 149 15.61 11.15 20.14
C GLU A 149 14.17 11.59 20.50
N LEU A 150 13.22 11.45 19.57
CA LEU A 150 11.82 11.82 19.76
C LEU A 150 10.92 10.61 20.02
N ALA A 151 11.45 9.38 19.97
CA ALA A 151 10.65 8.16 19.84
C ALA A 151 9.57 8.05 20.93
N ASN A 152 9.91 8.28 22.20
CA ASN A 152 8.96 8.18 23.29
C ASN A 152 7.86 9.25 23.23
N GLN A 153 8.21 10.48 22.86
CA GLN A 153 7.27 11.59 22.79
C GLN A 153 6.36 11.47 21.56
N LEU A 154 6.96 11.22 20.40
CA LEU A 154 6.25 10.99 19.16
C LEU A 154 5.27 9.81 19.31
N ARG A 155 5.69 8.71 19.95
CA ARG A 155 4.80 7.56 20.19
C ARG A 155 3.58 7.96 21.02
N ARG A 156 3.78 8.67 22.13
CA ARG A 156 2.66 9.08 22.99
C ARG A 156 1.66 9.96 22.23
N GLU A 157 2.13 10.93 21.46
CA GLU A 157 1.27 11.87 20.73
C GLU A 157 0.58 11.21 19.54
N VAL A 158 1.27 10.35 18.79
CA VAL A 158 0.67 9.56 17.71
C VAL A 158 -0.39 8.61 18.26
N ILE A 159 -0.12 7.90 19.36
CA ILE A 159 -1.12 7.03 20.01
C ILE A 159 -2.31 7.85 20.51
N SER A 160 -2.08 9.03 21.10
CA SER A 160 -3.16 9.93 21.52
C SER A 160 -4.02 10.40 20.33
N LEU A 161 -3.42 10.58 19.16
CA LEU A 161 -4.08 11.00 17.94
C LEU A 161 -4.95 9.87 17.34
N ILE A 162 -4.43 8.65 17.32
CA ILE A 162 -5.09 7.50 16.67
C ILE A 162 -5.90 6.63 17.65
N TYR A 163 -5.84 6.94 18.95
CA TYR A 163 -6.39 6.20 20.09
C TYR A 163 -5.78 4.80 20.32
N SER A 164 -5.63 4.00 19.26
CA SER A 164 -4.96 2.69 19.29
C SER A 164 -4.31 2.41 17.93
N VAL A 165 -3.16 1.75 17.94
CA VAL A 165 -2.50 1.26 16.71
C VAL A 165 -3.41 0.29 15.96
N ASP A 166 -4.22 -0.50 16.66
CA ASP A 166 -5.15 -1.46 16.04
C ASP A 166 -6.27 -0.78 15.24
N ASN A 167 -6.50 0.51 15.47
CA ASN A 167 -7.48 1.32 14.75
C ASN A 167 -6.83 2.18 13.64
N ILE A 168 -5.53 2.03 13.37
CA ILE A 168 -4.80 2.93 12.47
C ILE A 168 -5.44 3.03 11.09
N GLU A 169 -5.97 1.92 10.55
CA GLU A 169 -6.60 1.90 9.23
C GLU A 169 -7.87 2.76 9.16
N GLN A 170 -8.47 3.11 10.31
CA GLN A 170 -9.66 3.95 10.49
C GLN A 170 -9.36 5.44 10.70
N PHE A 171 -8.08 5.82 10.77
CA PHE A 171 -7.70 7.19 11.02
C PHE A 171 -8.14 8.14 9.88
N GLY A 172 -8.51 9.37 10.24
CA GLY A 172 -8.83 10.45 9.30
C GLY A 172 -10.21 10.35 8.65
N VAL A 173 -11.05 9.39 9.05
CA VAL A 173 -12.32 9.15 8.37
C VAL A 173 -13.38 10.13 8.83
N ARG A 174 -13.91 10.93 7.90
CA ARG A 174 -15.05 11.84 8.14
C ARG A 174 -16.18 11.52 7.18
N LYS A 175 -17.41 11.50 7.68
CA LYS A 175 -18.64 11.38 6.88
C LYS A 175 -19.37 12.72 6.92
N GLU A 176 -19.74 13.22 5.76
CA GLU A 176 -20.69 14.33 5.65
C GLU A 176 -22.13 13.82 5.65
N ASP A 177 -23.07 14.72 5.95
CA ASP A 177 -24.52 14.48 5.82
C ASP A 177 -24.91 14.09 4.38
N SER A 178 -24.11 14.51 3.39
CA SER A 178 -24.23 14.13 1.98
C SER A 178 -23.98 12.63 1.70
N GLY A 179 -23.47 11.89 2.69
CA GLY A 179 -23.02 10.50 2.54
C GLY A 179 -21.61 10.38 1.93
N LYS A 180 -20.94 11.49 1.64
CA LYS A 180 -19.57 11.52 1.14
C LYS A 180 -18.58 11.28 2.28
N THR A 181 -17.59 10.41 2.04
CA THR A 181 -16.54 10.10 3.00
C THR A 181 -15.21 10.70 2.58
N PHE A 182 -14.48 11.24 3.55
CA PHE A 182 -13.17 11.88 3.38
C PHE A 182 -12.14 11.23 4.28
N CYS A 183 -10.89 11.25 3.80
CA CYS A 183 -9.69 10.90 4.57
C CYS A 183 -8.99 12.22 4.98
N ASP A 184 -9.56 12.91 5.96
CA ASP A 184 -9.08 14.18 6.52
C ASP A 184 -9.28 14.23 8.06
N PRO A 185 -8.24 14.50 8.87
CA PRO A 185 -6.87 14.83 8.48
C PRO A 185 -6.10 13.65 7.91
N LYS A 186 -5.11 13.96 7.05
CA LYS A 186 -4.10 13.00 6.62
C LYS A 186 -3.20 12.60 7.80
N LEU A 187 -2.87 11.32 7.88
CA LEU A 187 -2.02 10.79 8.95
C LEU A 187 -0.63 11.42 8.89
N SER A 188 -0.09 11.49 7.68
CA SER A 188 1.22 12.08 7.42
C SER A 188 1.32 13.56 7.84
N ASP A 189 0.30 14.36 7.56
CA ASP A 189 0.28 15.78 7.94
C ASP A 189 0.30 15.93 9.47
N LYS A 190 -0.48 15.11 10.18
CA LYS A 190 -0.52 15.13 11.65
C LYS A 190 0.78 14.67 12.29
N ILE A 191 1.41 13.62 11.74
CA ILE A 191 2.72 13.17 12.21
C ILE A 191 3.79 14.25 11.96
N ALA A 192 3.76 14.90 10.79
CA ALA A 192 4.67 16.00 10.47
C ALA A 192 4.51 17.19 11.44
N GLU A 193 3.27 17.54 11.79
CA GLU A 193 2.98 18.57 12.79
C GLU A 193 3.59 18.22 14.16
N ILE A 194 3.38 16.99 14.65
CA ILE A 194 3.93 16.52 15.92
C ILE A 194 5.47 16.58 15.91
N ILE A 195 6.10 16.04 14.87
CA ILE A 195 7.57 16.04 14.74
C ILE A 195 8.11 17.48 14.73
N LYS A 196 7.42 18.40 14.03
CA LYS A 196 7.80 19.81 13.97
C LYS A 196 7.70 20.52 15.31
N ILE A 197 6.67 20.22 16.11
CA ILE A 197 6.52 20.78 17.47
C ILE A 197 7.74 20.43 18.34
N HIS A 198 8.32 19.25 18.14
CA HIS A 198 9.50 18.78 18.88
C HIS A 198 10.83 19.09 18.18
N GLY A 199 10.84 20.05 17.26
CA GLY A 199 12.06 20.55 16.60
C GLY A 199 12.61 19.64 15.50
N GLY A 200 11.87 18.62 15.07
CA GLY A 200 12.22 17.76 13.95
C GLY A 200 11.57 18.20 12.62
N SER A 201 11.79 17.39 11.59
CA SER A 201 11.05 17.49 10.32
C SER A 201 10.78 16.11 9.73
N PHE A 202 9.60 15.93 9.14
CA PHE A 202 9.24 14.73 8.38
C PHE A 202 9.17 15.02 6.89
N SER A 203 9.82 14.16 6.11
CA SER A 203 9.82 14.18 4.67
C SER A 203 9.43 12.81 4.14
N LYS A 204 8.23 12.73 3.53
CA LYS A 204 7.83 11.54 2.76
C LYS A 204 8.87 11.09 1.73
N LYS A 205 9.64 12.05 1.19
CA LYS A 205 10.65 11.77 0.17
C LYS A 205 11.94 11.16 0.71
N HIS A 206 12.32 11.50 1.92
CA HIS A 206 13.60 11.09 2.49
C HIS A 206 13.41 10.04 3.58
N ASP A 207 12.49 10.27 4.51
CA ASP A 207 12.25 9.39 5.65
C ASP A 207 11.36 8.20 5.26
N GLY A 208 10.43 8.41 4.34
CA GLY A 208 9.50 7.38 3.86
C GLY A 208 10.18 6.11 3.32
N PRO A 209 11.10 6.22 2.35
CA PRO A 209 11.81 5.05 1.82
C PRO A 209 12.63 4.29 2.88
N GLU A 210 13.34 5.00 3.76
CA GLU A 210 14.17 4.40 4.82
C GLU A 210 13.34 3.59 5.82
N MET A 211 12.17 4.13 6.21
CA MET A 211 11.22 3.41 7.05
C MET A 211 10.62 2.22 6.31
N LEU A 212 10.26 2.37 5.03
CA LEU A 212 9.69 1.28 4.23
C LEU A 212 10.68 0.12 4.03
N HIS A 213 11.98 0.41 3.90
CA HIS A 213 13.05 -0.60 3.92
C HIS A 213 13.16 -1.31 5.27
N SER A 214 12.78 -0.65 6.36
CA SER A 214 13.00 -1.14 7.71
C SER A 214 11.84 -1.93 8.27
N VAL A 215 10.59 -1.54 7.99
CA VAL A 215 9.39 -2.20 8.51
C VAL A 215 9.23 -3.63 8.00
N GLU A 216 8.65 -4.49 8.84
CA GLU A 216 8.41 -5.90 8.55
C GLU A 216 6.92 -6.16 8.25
N PRO A 217 6.57 -6.82 7.12
CA PRO A 217 5.18 -7.10 6.76
C PRO A 217 4.38 -7.79 7.87
N ASP A 218 5.00 -8.69 8.63
CA ASP A 218 4.34 -9.39 9.73
C ASP A 218 4.01 -8.48 10.91
N ASN A 219 4.82 -7.45 11.18
CA ASN A 219 4.51 -6.47 12.21
C ASN A 219 3.39 -5.54 11.74
N VAL A 220 3.43 -5.10 10.48
CA VAL A 220 2.33 -4.33 9.87
C VAL A 220 1.01 -5.09 9.97
N ALA A 221 0.99 -6.38 9.61
CA ALA A 221 -0.21 -7.21 9.62
C ALA A 221 -0.79 -7.52 11.01
N LYS A 222 -0.04 -7.26 12.10
CA LYS A 222 -0.60 -7.36 13.47
C LYS A 222 -1.65 -6.29 13.73
N HIS A 223 -1.47 -5.09 13.17
CA HIS A 223 -2.29 -3.92 13.43
C HIS A 223 -3.16 -3.50 12.23
N CYS A 224 -2.62 -3.60 11.01
CA CYS A 224 -3.37 -3.38 9.77
C CYS A 224 -4.18 -4.62 9.37
N THR A 225 -5.26 -4.89 10.12
CA THR A 225 -5.98 -6.17 10.07
C THR A 225 -7.14 -6.22 9.08
N PHE A 226 -7.68 -5.07 8.68
CA PHE A 226 -8.87 -4.98 7.84
C PHE A 226 -8.50 -4.90 6.35
N TYR A 227 -7.46 -4.16 6.00
CA TYR A 227 -7.04 -3.98 4.61
C TYR A 227 -5.80 -4.79 4.24
N PHE A 228 -4.70 -4.61 4.98
CA PHE A 228 -3.41 -5.18 4.59
C PHE A 228 -3.32 -6.70 4.85
N LYS A 229 -3.64 -7.13 6.08
CA LYS A 229 -3.49 -8.53 6.51
C LYS A 229 -4.21 -9.54 5.61
N PRO A 230 -5.49 -9.35 5.19
CA PRO A 230 -6.17 -10.33 4.36
C PRO A 230 -5.46 -10.56 3.01
N ALA A 231 -5.01 -9.47 2.38
CA ALA A 231 -4.29 -9.56 1.11
C ALA A 231 -2.89 -10.19 1.26
N LEU A 232 -2.18 -9.90 2.36
CA LEU A 232 -0.91 -10.55 2.69
C LEU A 232 -1.05 -12.08 2.84
N VAL A 233 -2.06 -12.53 3.58
CA VAL A 233 -2.33 -13.97 3.80
C VAL A 233 -2.66 -14.66 2.48
N GLU A 234 -3.50 -14.03 1.65
CA GLU A 234 -3.87 -14.58 0.35
C GLU A 234 -2.67 -14.68 -0.61
N LEU A 235 -1.83 -13.64 -0.65
CA LEU A 235 -0.60 -13.61 -1.42
C LEU A 235 0.36 -14.73 -1.02
N ARG A 236 0.65 -14.88 0.27
CA ARG A 236 1.55 -15.92 0.78
C ARG A 236 1.01 -17.32 0.47
N ARG A 237 -0.28 -17.55 0.69
CA ARG A 237 -0.93 -18.82 0.35
C ARG A 237 -0.81 -19.13 -1.15
N HIS A 238 -1.00 -18.14 -2.02
CA HIS A 238 -0.84 -18.33 -3.45
C HIS A 238 0.61 -18.69 -3.82
N ILE A 239 1.59 -17.95 -3.30
CA ILE A 239 3.02 -18.24 -3.51
C ILE A 239 3.35 -19.66 -3.06
N GLU A 240 2.92 -20.06 -1.87
CA GLU A 240 3.16 -21.41 -1.35
C GLU A 240 2.57 -22.49 -2.26
N ASN A 241 1.34 -22.29 -2.75
CA ASN A 241 0.69 -23.26 -3.63
C ASN A 241 1.46 -23.42 -4.95
N VAL A 242 1.82 -22.29 -5.58
CA VAL A 242 2.59 -22.30 -6.84
C VAL A 242 3.96 -22.97 -6.64
N LEU A 243 4.68 -22.64 -5.56
CA LEU A 243 6.00 -23.22 -5.28
C LEU A 243 5.94 -24.71 -4.91
N LYS A 244 4.85 -25.19 -4.31
CA LYS A 244 4.62 -26.61 -4.01
C LYS A 244 4.13 -27.41 -5.23
N GLY A 245 3.94 -26.75 -6.38
CA GLY A 245 3.36 -27.38 -7.57
C GLY A 245 1.88 -27.74 -7.40
N ALA A 246 1.21 -27.17 -6.39
CA ALA A 246 -0.23 -27.29 -6.24
C ALA A 246 -0.89 -26.35 -7.27
N THR A 247 -1.42 -26.92 -8.35
CA THR A 247 -2.35 -26.19 -9.22
C THR A 247 -3.56 -25.72 -8.41
N PRO A 248 -4.11 -24.53 -8.69
CA PRO A 248 -5.36 -24.06 -8.11
C PRO A 248 -6.51 -25.05 -8.24
#